data_AF-A0A9Q3DUQ3-F1
#
_entry.id   AF-A0A9Q3DUQ3-F1
#
_cell.length_a   1.000
_cell.length_b   1.000
_cell.length_c   1.000
_cell.angle_alpha   90.00
_cell.angle_beta   90.00
_cell.angle_gamma   90.00
#
_symmetry.space_group_name_H-M   'P 1'
#
loop_
_entity.id
_entity.type
_entity.pdbx_description
1 polymer ?
#
loop_
_entity_poly.entity_id
_entity_poly.type
_entity_poly.pdbx_seq_one_letter_code
_entity_poly.pdbx_strand_id
1 'polypeptide(L)'
;MRDSFVGPFTIIELIGKNSVEVKLTEEFSMKCPVIPVSLVKPYFQTEEDKFPSRKKNPTSPEIVEVEYSPGAVKNNYQVQEDQT
;
A
#
# COMPACT_ATOMS: atom_id res chain seq x y z
N MET A 1 -10.12 -21.31 0.02
CA MET A 1 -8.95 -20.73 -0.66
C MET A 1 -8.79 -19.34 -0.08
N ARG A 2 -7.68 -19.03 0.61
CA ARG A 2 -7.43 -17.67 1.13
C ARG A 2 -7.02 -16.79 -0.06
N ASP A 3 -7.52 -15.56 -0.12
CA ASP A 3 -7.09 -14.61 -1.12
C ASP A 3 -5.57 -14.47 -1.05
N SER A 4 -4.89 -14.67 -2.19
CA SER A 4 -3.42 -14.70 -2.25
C SER A 4 -2.80 -13.30 -2.23
N PHE A 5 -3.64 -12.26 -2.29
CA PHE A 5 -3.26 -10.86 -2.29
C PHE A 5 -4.05 -10.13 -1.20
N VAL A 6 -3.39 -9.16 -0.57
CA VAL A 6 -3.97 -8.37 0.52
C VAL A 6 -4.08 -6.94 0.05
N GLY A 7 -5.26 -6.36 0.23
CA GLY A 7 -5.55 -4.94 0.04
C GLY A 7 -5.38 -4.43 -1.40
N PRO A 8 -6.07 -3.36 -1.76
CA PRO A 8 -5.48 -2.31 -2.55
C PRO A 8 -4.62 -1.46 -1.63
N PHE A 9 -3.41 -1.16 -2.08
CA PHE A 9 -2.57 -0.18 -1.43
C PHE A 9 -2.21 0.91 -2.41
N THR A 10 -2.04 2.13 -1.91
CA THR A 10 -1.63 3.27 -2.71
C THR A 10 -0.11 3.23 -2.91
N ILE A 11 0.31 3.30 -4.17
CA ILE A 11 1.73 3.46 -4.53
C ILE A 11 2.11 4.92 -4.28
N ILE A 12 3.17 5.13 -3.50
CA ILE A 12 3.74 6.46 -3.22
C ILE A 12 4.73 6.81 -4.33
N GLU A 13 5.71 5.94 -4.57
CA GLU A 13 6.79 6.18 -5.52
C GLU A 13 7.33 4.86 -6.13
N LEU A 14 7.91 4.93 -7.32
CA LEU A 14 8.70 3.85 -7.92
C LEU A 14 10.17 3.98 -7.48
N ILE A 15 10.64 3.04 -6.66
CA ILE A 15 12.03 2.97 -6.23
C ILE A 15 12.85 2.22 -7.29
N GLY A 16 13.67 2.96 -8.02
CA GLY A 16 14.49 2.41 -9.09
C GLY A 16 13.63 1.89 -10.25
N LYS A 17 13.90 0.67 -10.73
CA LYS A 17 13.18 0.09 -11.88
C LYS A 17 12.17 -0.98 -11.52
N ASN A 18 12.34 -1.65 -10.37
CA ASN A 18 11.68 -2.92 -10.08
C ASN A 18 10.97 -2.98 -8.73
N SER A 19 10.93 -1.87 -7.99
CA SER A 19 10.34 -1.82 -6.65
C SER A 19 9.45 -0.59 -6.51
N VAL A 20 8.38 -0.71 -5.73
CA VAL A 20 7.46 0.39 -5.42
C VAL A 20 7.38 0.59 -3.91
N GLU A 21 7.33 1.83 -3.48
CA GLU A 21 6.95 2.17 -2.12
C GLU A 21 5.44 2.27 -2.02
N VAL A 22 4.91 1.65 -0.98
CA VAL A 22 3.49 1.44 -0.79
C VAL A 22 3.08 2.00 0.57
N LYS A 23 1.99 2.76 0.60
CA LYS A 23 1.41 3.24 1.84
C LYS A 23 0.71 2.10 2.56
N LEU A 24 1.34 1.60 3.63
CA LEU A 24 0.78 0.55 4.47
C LEU A 24 -0.22 1.13 5.48
N THR A 25 -1.31 0.41 5.73
CA THR A 25 -2.25 0.70 6.81
C THR A 25 -1.67 0.31 8.16
N GLU A 26 -2.25 0.77 9.27
CA GLU A 26 -1.73 0.55 10.64
C GLU A 26 -1.47 -0.93 10.94
N GLU A 27 -2.31 -1.83 10.42
CA GLU A 27 -2.18 -3.30 10.55
C GLU A 27 -0.89 -3.86 9.93
N PHE A 28 -0.27 -3.13 9.00
CA PHE A 28 0.95 -3.52 8.30
C PHE A 28 2.12 -2.56 8.55
N SER A 29 1.98 -1.60 9.46
CA SER A 29 2.98 -0.56 9.75
C SER A 29 4.38 -1.08 10.10
N MET A 30 4.49 -2.29 10.66
CA MET A 30 5.77 -2.92 11.00
C MET A 30 6.46 -3.64 9.83
N LYS A 31 5.82 -3.74 8.65
CA LYS A 31 6.37 -4.43 7.47
C LYS A 31 7.14 -3.47 6.57
N CYS A 32 7.97 -4.03 5.70
CA CYS A 32 8.68 -3.26 4.69
C CYS A 32 7.67 -2.59 3.72
N PRO A 33 7.67 -1.25 3.60
CA PRO A 33 6.78 -0.54 2.67
C PRO A 33 7.22 -0.68 1.21
N VAL A 34 8.42 -1.20 0.95
CA VAL A 34 8.97 -1.37 -0.40
C VAL A 34 8.73 -2.79 -0.90
N ILE A 35 7.99 -2.92 -2.01
CA ILE A 35 7.58 -4.21 -2.58
C ILE A 35 8.06 -4.32 -4.04
N PRO A 36 8.59 -5.48 -4.48
CA PRO A 36 8.90 -5.73 -5.88
C PRO A 36 7.65 -5.66 -6.77
N VAL A 37 7.77 -5.07 -7.96
CA VAL A 37 6.66 -4.95 -8.94
C VAL A 37 6.08 -6.31 -9.33
N SER A 38 6.88 -7.38 -9.28
CA SER A 38 6.42 -8.76 -9.55
C SER A 38 5.39 -9.29 -8.55
N LEU A 39 5.32 -8.71 -7.35
CA LEU A 39 4.37 -9.08 -6.29
C LEU A 39 3.17 -8.13 -6.23
N VAL A 40 3.12 -7.11 -7.10
CA VAL A 40 2.05 -6.12 -7.14
C VAL A 40 1.12 -6.43 -8.30
N LYS A 41 -0.19 -6.45 -8.01
CA LYS A 41 -1.24 -6.61 -9.01
C LYS A 41 -2.05 -5.32 -9.08
N PRO A 42 -2.28 -4.74 -10.29
CA PRO A 42 -3.16 -3.61 -10.44
C PRO A 42 -4.57 -3.91 -9.91
N TYR A 43 -5.06 -3.01 -9.07
CA TYR A 43 -6.42 -3.07 -8.56
C TYR A 43 -7.34 -2.24 -9.46
N PHE A 44 -8.34 -2.88 -10.06
CA PHE A 44 -9.34 -2.20 -10.88
C PHE A 44 -10.66 -2.15 -10.11
N GLN A 45 -11.18 -0.94 -9.90
CA GLN A 45 -12.52 -0.77 -9.36
C GLN A 45 -13.52 -1.35 -10.36
N THR A 46 -14.42 -2.20 -9.87
CA THR A 46 -15.47 -2.75 -10.73
C THR A 46 -16.52 -1.68 -10.95
N GLU A 47 -16.58 -1.11 -12.16
CA GLU A 47 -17.68 -0.24 -12.56
C GLU A 47 -18.96 -1.08 -12.77
N GLU A 48 -19.79 -1.16 -11.73
CA GLU A 48 -21.03 -1.95 -11.75
C GLU A 48 -22.01 -1.44 -12.83
N ASP A 49 -22.05 -0.12 -13.06
CA ASP A 49 -22.97 0.52 -14.02
C ASP A 49 -22.64 0.19 -15.49
N LYS A 50 -21.34 0.04 -15.82
CA LYS A 50 -20.91 -0.28 -17.19
C LYS A 50 -20.95 -1.78 -17.50
N PHE A 51 -20.91 -2.64 -16.47
CA PHE A 51 -20.79 -4.09 -16.65
C PHE A 51 -21.67 -4.88 -15.66
N PRO A 52 -23.00 -4.79 -15.78
CA PRO A 52 -23.95 -5.36 -14.81
C PRO A 52 -23.90 -6.90 -14.71
N SER A 53 -23.34 -7.57 -15.72
CA SER A 53 -23.22 -9.04 -15.74
C SER A 53 -21.93 -9.57 -15.07
N ARG A 54 -21.01 -8.70 -14.61
CA ARG A 54 -19.81 -9.16 -13.89
C ARG A 54 -20.21 -9.65 -12.50
N LYS A 55 -19.78 -10.87 -12.15
CA LYS A 55 -19.91 -11.38 -10.78
C LYS A 55 -19.15 -10.45 -9.85
N LYS A 56 -19.82 -9.93 -8.81
CA LYS A 56 -19.18 -9.09 -7.77
C LYS A 56 -18.04 -9.90 -7.16
N ASN A 57 -16.80 -9.44 -7.32
CA ASN A 57 -15.71 -9.97 -6.50
C ASN A 57 -15.96 -9.52 -5.05
N PRO A 58 -15.79 -10.40 -4.06
CA PRO A 58 -16.00 -10.03 -2.68
C PRO A 58 -14.96 -8.96 -2.28
N THR A 59 -15.48 -7.84 -1.79
CA THR A 59 -14.76 -6.79 -1.07
C THR A 59 -13.84 -5.90 -1.92
N SER A 60 -14.43 -4.85 -2.50
CA SER A 60 -13.70 -3.60 -2.67
C SER A 60 -13.61 -2.92 -1.31
N PRO A 61 -12.43 -2.73 -0.71
CA PRO A 61 -12.33 -1.87 0.45
C PRO A 61 -12.48 -0.40 0.04
N GLU A 62 -13.10 0.36 0.92
CA GLU A 62 -13.34 1.78 0.78
C GLU A 62 -12.01 2.54 0.77
N ILE A 63 -11.74 3.27 -0.31
CA ILE A 63 -10.50 4.05 -0.47
C ILE A 63 -10.66 5.31 0.38
N VAL A 64 -9.96 5.36 1.52
CA VAL A 64 -9.94 6.56 2.37
C VAL A 64 -9.01 7.59 1.74
N GLU A 65 -9.57 8.71 1.28
CA GLU A 65 -8.80 9.88 0.85
C GLU A 65 -8.12 10.50 2.08
N VAL A 66 -6.82 10.24 2.25
CA VAL A 66 -6.04 10.85 3.33
C VAL A 66 -5.45 12.15 2.81
N GLU A 67 -5.93 13.29 3.29
CA GLU A 67 -5.30 14.59 3.03
C GLU A 67 -3.85 14.59 3.55
N TYR A 68 -2.90 14.80 2.64
CA TYR A 68 -1.49 14.90 2.96
C TYR A 68 -1.16 16.31 3.44
N SER A 69 -0.78 16.47 4.72
CA SER A 69 -0.15 17.69 5.20
C SER A 69 1.38 17.58 5.03
N PRO A 70 2.02 18.43 4.20
CA PRO A 70 3.46 18.41 4.00
C PRO A 70 4.13 19.05 5.22
N GLY A 71 4.40 18.30 6.29
CA GLY A 71 5.05 18.87 7.47
C GLY A 71 5.47 17.96 8.62
N ALA A 72 5.18 16.66 8.60
CA ALA A 72 5.44 15.80 9.76
C ALA A 72 6.37 14.62 9.43
N VAL A 73 7.61 14.92 9.03
CA VAL A 73 8.73 13.97 9.17
C VAL A 73 9.70 14.55 10.19
N LYS A 74 9.43 14.32 11.48
CA LYS A 74 10.45 14.45 12.52
C LYS A 74 11.14 13.10 12.65
N ASN A 75 12.25 12.95 11.94
CA ASN A 75 13.15 11.83 12.12
C ASN A 75 13.76 11.91 13.53
N ASN A 76 13.28 11.08 14.47
CA ASN A 76 13.98 10.82 15.73
C ASN A 76 14.80 9.54 15.55
N TYR A 77 16.04 9.67 15.07
CA TYR A 77 17.03 8.61 15.19
C TYR A 77 17.72 8.76 16.55
N GLN A 78 17.56 7.81 17.46
CA GLN A 78 18.47 7.64 18.59
C GLN A 78 19.64 6.78 18.11
N VAL A 79 20.82 7.39 18.01
CA VAL A 79 22.09 6.66 17.84
C VAL A 79 22.47 6.13 19.22
N GLN A 80 22.57 4.82 19.37
CA GLN A 80 23.20 4.21 20.56
C GLN A 80 24.72 4.33 20.39
N GLU A 81 25.38 5.05 21.29
CA GLU A 81 26.84 5.06 21.39
C GLU A 81 27.28 3.77 22.09
N ASP A 82 27.94 2.87 21.36
CA ASP A 82 28.66 1.74 21.95
C ASP A 82 29.86 2.28 22.75
N GLN A 83 29.83 2.14 24.07
CA GLN A 83 30.99 2.42 24.92
C GLN A 83 31.96 1.23 24.90
N THR A 84 33.22 1.52 24.54
CA THR A 84 34.38 0.64 24.71
C THR A 84 34.94 0.76 26.14
#